data_AF-A0A0C5GE32-F1
#
_entry.id   AF-A0A0C5GE32-F1
#
_cell.length_a   1.000
_cell.length_b   1.000
_cell.length_c   1.000
_cell.angle_alpha   90.00
_cell.angle_beta   90.00
_cell.angle_gamma   90.00
#
_symmetry.space_group_name_H-M   'P 1'
#
loop_
_entity.id
_entity.type
_entity.pdbx_description
1 polymer ?
#
loop_
_entity_poly.entity_id
_entity_poly.type
_entity_poly.pdbx_seq_one_letter_code
_entity_poly.pdbx_strand_id
1 'polypeptide(L)'
;MTVLPSALDTRDPAYAANREAMLAKLADLDAEHAKALAGGGEKYVERHRRRGKLLARERIELLLDPDTPFLELSPLAAWGSEYTVGASLVTGIGVVEGVECLITANDPTVRGGASNPWSLRKALRANDIALANRLPCVSLVESGGADLPAQKEIFIPGGAIFRDLTRLSAAGIPTVAVVFGNS
;
A
#
# COMPACT_ATOMS: atom_id res chain seq x y z
N MET A 1 26.74 -4.85 28.70
CA MET A 1 25.61 -4.04 28.22
C MET A 1 25.20 -3.09 29.33
N THR A 2 25.19 -1.79 29.07
CA THR A 2 24.68 -0.80 30.03
C THR A 2 23.15 -0.83 29.96
N VAL A 3 22.50 -1.25 31.03
CA VAL A 3 21.02 -1.26 31.10
C VAL A 3 20.53 0.17 31.30
N LEU A 4 19.54 0.59 30.51
CA LEU A 4 18.83 1.86 30.72
C LEU A 4 17.70 1.63 31.74
N PRO A 5 17.79 2.20 32.96
CA PRO A 5 16.69 2.10 33.91
C PRO A 5 15.51 2.97 33.45
N SER A 6 14.30 2.41 33.50
CA SER A 6 13.08 3.20 33.27
C SER A 6 12.73 3.99 34.52
N ALA A 7 12.46 5.28 34.35
CA ALA A 7 11.91 6.15 35.40
C ALA A 7 10.36 6.22 35.37
N LEU A 8 9.72 5.45 34.49
CA LEU A 8 8.27 5.45 34.31
C LEU A 8 7.57 4.67 35.44
N ASP A 9 6.72 5.33 36.24
CA ASP A 9 5.81 4.65 37.17
C ASP A 9 4.44 4.43 36.49
N THR A 10 4.09 3.18 36.24
CA THR A 10 2.83 2.81 35.60
C THR A 10 1.60 2.96 36.50
N ARG A 11 1.80 3.30 37.77
CA ARG A 11 0.73 3.56 38.75
C ARG A 11 0.44 5.05 38.92
N ASP A 12 1.26 5.92 38.33
CA ASP A 12 1.04 7.37 38.36
C ASP A 12 -0.27 7.70 37.61
N PRO A 13 -1.19 8.50 38.19
CA PRO A 13 -2.37 8.98 37.47
C PRO A 13 -2.05 9.64 36.12
N ALA A 14 -0.92 10.34 35.99
CA ALA A 14 -0.46 10.93 34.74
C ALA A 14 -0.11 9.87 33.69
N TYR A 15 0.45 8.72 34.09
CA TYR A 15 0.68 7.59 33.18
C TYR A 15 -0.65 7.05 32.64
N ALA A 16 -1.64 6.87 33.51
CA ALA A 16 -2.97 6.38 33.11
C ALA A 16 -3.65 7.33 32.12
N ALA A 17 -3.62 8.65 32.39
CA ALA A 17 -4.17 9.67 31.50
C ALA A 17 -3.46 9.70 30.13
N ASN A 18 -2.13 9.64 30.11
CA ASN A 18 -1.35 9.59 28.87
C ASN A 18 -1.66 8.33 28.05
N ARG A 19 -1.78 7.18 28.72
CA ARG A 19 -2.14 5.91 28.10
C ARG A 19 -3.54 5.97 27.50
N GLU A 20 -4.52 6.49 28.23
CA GLU A 20 -5.90 6.65 27.75
C GLU A 20 -5.95 7.54 26.50
N ALA A 21 -5.28 8.70 26.53
CA ALA A 21 -5.23 9.62 25.39
C ALA A 21 -4.55 8.99 24.16
N MET A 22 -3.51 8.18 24.35
CA MET A 22 -2.87 7.46 23.26
C MET A 22 -3.77 6.36 22.69
N LEU A 23 -4.45 5.59 23.54
CA LEU A 23 -5.37 4.54 23.09
C LEU A 23 -6.54 5.10 22.28
N ALA A 24 -7.06 6.28 22.66
CA ALA A 24 -8.08 6.96 21.86
C ALA A 24 -7.58 7.26 20.44
N LYS A 25 -6.35 7.78 20.29
CA LYS A 25 -5.75 8.05 18.97
C LYS A 25 -5.48 6.78 18.16
N LEU A 26 -5.10 5.69 18.82
CA LEU A 26 -4.93 4.39 18.16
C LEU A 26 -6.27 3.85 17.65
N ALA A 27 -7.35 4.00 18.43
CA ALA A 27 -8.68 3.62 17.99
C ALA A 27 -9.15 4.44 16.76
N ASP A 28 -8.86 5.75 16.72
CA ASP A 28 -9.13 6.58 15.55
C ASP A 28 -8.36 6.09 14.31
N LEU A 29 -7.08 5.73 14.49
CA LEU A 29 -6.24 5.19 13.43
C LEU A 29 -6.76 3.84 12.92
N ASP A 30 -7.13 2.94 13.83
CA ASP A 30 -7.68 1.63 13.50
C ASP A 30 -8.99 1.74 12.71
N ALA A 31 -9.83 2.72 13.04
CA ALA A 31 -11.06 3.00 12.30
C ALA A 31 -10.78 3.43 10.85
N GLU A 32 -9.75 4.25 10.61
CA GLU A 32 -9.34 4.63 9.26
C GLU A 32 -8.68 3.48 8.50
N HIS A 33 -7.87 2.66 9.18
CA HIS A 33 -7.30 1.44 8.57
C HIS A 33 -8.39 0.46 8.16
N ALA A 34 -9.44 0.27 8.98
CA ALA A 34 -10.56 -0.59 8.63
C ALA A 34 -11.24 -0.15 7.32
N LYS A 35 -11.35 1.16 7.05
CA LYS A 35 -11.87 1.68 5.78
C LYS A 35 -10.96 1.34 4.61
N ALA A 36 -9.64 1.49 4.78
CA ALA A 36 -8.67 1.13 3.74
C ALA A 36 -8.63 -0.40 3.47
N LEU A 37 -8.83 -1.22 4.49
CA LEU A 37 -8.92 -2.68 4.38
C LEU A 37 -10.21 -3.14 3.68
N ALA A 38 -11.31 -2.42 3.85
CA ALA A 38 -12.59 -2.72 3.21
C ALA A 38 -12.60 -2.51 1.68
N GLY A 39 -11.54 -1.93 1.11
CA GLY A 39 -11.45 -1.63 -0.32
C GLY A 39 -12.57 -0.71 -0.77
N GLY A 40 -13.15 -0.97 -1.94
CA GLY A 40 -14.29 -0.22 -2.48
C GLY A 40 -15.59 -0.39 -1.69
N GLY A 41 -15.61 -1.21 -0.63
CA GLY A 41 -16.80 -1.56 0.14
C GLY A 41 -17.49 -2.82 -0.37
N GLU A 42 -18.37 -3.38 0.46
CA GLU A 42 -18.97 -4.71 0.31
C GLU A 42 -19.55 -4.97 -1.09
N LYS A 43 -20.33 -4.01 -1.61
CA LYS A 43 -20.92 -4.10 -2.97
C LYS A 43 -19.88 -4.34 -4.06
N TYR A 44 -18.75 -3.63 -4.02
CA TYR A 44 -17.72 -3.73 -5.05
C TYR A 44 -16.82 -4.95 -4.85
N VAL A 45 -16.55 -5.30 -3.59
CA VAL A 45 -15.85 -6.54 -3.21
C VAL A 45 -16.63 -7.76 -3.68
N GLU A 46 -17.93 -7.84 -3.39
CA GLU A 46 -18.76 -8.96 -3.81
C GLU A 46 -18.85 -9.05 -5.34
N ARG A 47 -19.03 -7.92 -6.02
CA ARG A 47 -19.02 -7.87 -7.50
C ARG A 47 -17.70 -8.39 -8.07
N HIS A 48 -16.57 -8.05 -7.46
CA HIS A 48 -15.26 -8.53 -7.89
C HIS A 48 -15.10 -10.03 -7.66
N ARG A 49 -15.48 -10.53 -6.48
CA ARG A 49 -15.46 -11.97 -6.15
C ARG A 49 -16.37 -12.80 -7.05
N ARG A 50 -17.55 -12.30 -7.41
CA ARG A 50 -18.47 -12.97 -8.36
C ARG A 50 -17.85 -13.21 -9.75
N ARG A 51 -16.76 -12.49 -10.10
CA ARG A 51 -15.98 -12.72 -11.32
C ARG A 51 -14.91 -13.81 -11.16
N GLY A 52 -14.87 -14.51 -10.03
CA GLY A 52 -13.86 -15.52 -9.70
C GLY A 52 -12.47 -14.93 -9.45
N LYS A 53 -12.40 -13.64 -9.05
CA LYS A 53 -11.13 -12.94 -8.85
C LYS A 53 -10.83 -12.70 -7.38
N LEU A 54 -9.57 -12.89 -7.02
CA LEU A 54 -9.00 -12.49 -5.74
C LEU A 54 -8.92 -10.96 -5.62
N LEU A 55 -9.09 -10.43 -4.41
CA LEU A 55 -8.84 -9.05 -4.04
C LEU A 55 -7.34 -8.74 -4.04
N ALA A 56 -6.96 -7.46 -4.07
CA ALA A 56 -5.56 -7.04 -4.08
C ALA A 56 -4.77 -7.62 -2.89
N ARG A 57 -5.34 -7.53 -1.69
CA ARG A 57 -4.72 -8.05 -0.45
C ARG A 57 -4.65 -9.56 -0.41
N GLU A 58 -5.67 -10.25 -0.92
CA GLU A 58 -5.66 -11.72 -1.04
C GLU A 58 -4.56 -12.20 -2.01
N ARG A 59 -4.29 -11.43 -3.08
CA ARG A 59 -3.17 -11.74 -3.99
C ARG A 59 -1.81 -11.53 -3.34
N ILE A 60 -1.68 -10.47 -2.55
CA ILE A 60 -0.45 -10.22 -1.77
C ILE A 60 -0.25 -11.37 -0.78
N GLU A 61 -1.26 -11.70 0.02
CA GLU A 61 -1.20 -12.78 1.00
C GLU A 61 -0.80 -14.13 0.38
N LEU A 62 -1.33 -14.46 -0.80
CA LEU A 62 -0.96 -15.68 -1.51
C LEU A 62 0.44 -15.65 -2.16
N LEU A 63 0.97 -14.45 -2.44
CA LEU A 63 2.31 -14.28 -3.01
C LEU A 63 3.41 -14.38 -1.94
N LEU A 64 3.10 -13.96 -0.72
CA LEU A 64 4.05 -13.92 0.38
C LEU A 64 4.39 -15.33 0.88
N ASP A 65 5.62 -15.49 1.35
CA ASP A 65 6.04 -16.70 2.03
C ASP A 65 5.23 -16.86 3.35
N PRO A 66 4.79 -18.09 3.70
CA PRO A 66 4.06 -18.34 4.93
C PRO A 66 4.80 -17.83 6.17
N ASP A 67 4.04 -17.26 7.11
CA ASP A 67 4.53 -16.73 8.39
C ASP A 67 5.59 -15.60 8.29
N THR A 68 5.72 -14.98 7.12
CA THR A 68 6.60 -13.80 6.95
C THR A 68 5.85 -12.48 7.14
N PRO A 69 6.53 -11.44 7.65
CA PRO A 69 5.89 -10.15 7.87
C PRO A 69 5.61 -9.43 6.55
N PHE A 70 4.53 -8.64 6.54
CA PHE A 70 4.26 -7.67 5.50
C PHE A 70 4.23 -6.26 6.11
N LEU A 71 5.16 -5.41 5.66
CA LEU A 71 5.18 -3.99 6.01
C LEU A 71 4.39 -3.21 4.97
N GLU A 72 3.11 -2.95 5.24
CA GLU A 72 2.32 -2.10 4.37
C GLU A 72 2.78 -0.64 4.43
N LEU A 73 2.87 -0.01 3.25
CA LEU A 73 3.32 1.37 3.08
C LEU A 73 2.13 2.27 2.73
N SER A 74 1.97 3.34 3.50
CA SER A 74 0.95 4.38 3.28
C SER A 74 -0.49 3.84 3.10
N PRO A 75 -1.02 2.99 3.99
CA PRO A 75 -2.39 2.46 3.90
C PRO A 75 -3.44 3.57 3.87
N LEU A 76 -3.18 4.70 4.53
CA LEU A 76 -4.04 5.87 4.58
C LEU A 76 -3.68 6.96 3.55
N ALA A 77 -3.02 6.57 2.44
CA ALA A 77 -2.72 7.51 1.37
C ALA A 77 -4.02 8.20 0.89
N ALA A 78 -3.93 9.51 0.70
CA ALA A 78 -5.04 10.38 0.31
C ALA A 78 -6.16 10.55 1.37
N TRP A 79 -5.88 10.25 2.65
CA TRP A 79 -6.78 10.59 3.74
C TRP A 79 -7.12 12.09 3.75
N GLY A 80 -8.39 12.41 3.97
CA GLY A 80 -8.93 13.78 3.87
C GLY A 80 -9.25 14.26 2.44
N SER A 81 -9.01 13.45 1.41
CA SER A 81 -9.43 13.72 0.03
C SER A 81 -10.65 12.87 -0.38
N GLU A 82 -11.03 12.88 -1.65
CA GLU A 82 -12.07 11.98 -2.20
C GLU A 82 -11.55 10.57 -2.58
N TYR A 83 -10.25 10.32 -2.44
CA TYR A 83 -9.56 9.07 -2.82
C TYR A 83 -9.13 8.25 -1.59
N THR A 84 -9.93 8.27 -0.53
CA THR A 84 -9.56 7.85 0.85
C THR A 84 -9.17 6.39 1.04
N VAL A 85 -9.48 5.50 0.10
CA VAL A 85 -9.20 4.06 0.24
C VAL A 85 -7.82 3.74 -0.33
N GLY A 86 -6.78 4.07 0.45
CA GLY A 86 -5.38 3.77 0.13
C GLY A 86 -4.90 4.31 -1.21
N ALA A 87 -5.59 5.31 -1.77
CA ALA A 87 -5.43 5.80 -3.13
C ALA A 87 -5.55 4.70 -4.21
N SER A 88 -6.45 3.72 -4.05
CA SER A 88 -6.68 2.62 -5.00
C SER A 88 -5.46 1.71 -5.26
N LEU A 89 -4.44 1.76 -4.40
CA LEU A 89 -3.19 1.03 -4.58
C LEU A 89 -2.69 0.53 -3.21
N VAL A 90 -2.49 -0.76 -3.07
CA VAL A 90 -1.78 -1.34 -1.93
C VAL A 90 -0.29 -1.41 -2.29
N THR A 91 0.58 -0.98 -1.37
CA THR A 91 2.03 -1.06 -1.54
C THR A 91 2.64 -1.57 -0.24
N GLY A 92 3.68 -2.38 -0.31
CA GLY A 92 4.37 -2.84 0.89
C GLY A 92 5.66 -3.59 0.59
N ILE A 93 6.32 -4.03 1.66
CA ILE A 93 7.49 -4.90 1.59
C ILE A 93 7.13 -6.22 2.25
N GLY A 94 7.41 -7.32 1.58
CA GLY A 94 7.22 -8.65 2.15
C GLY A 94 8.17 -9.66 1.50
N VAL A 95 8.19 -10.88 2.03
CA VAL A 95 9.13 -11.91 1.60
C VAL A 95 8.48 -12.80 0.55
N VAL A 96 9.18 -13.01 -0.57
CA VAL A 96 8.77 -13.90 -1.66
C VAL A 96 9.96 -14.78 -2.00
N GLU A 97 9.83 -16.10 -1.83
CA GLU A 97 10.91 -17.08 -2.04
C GLU A 97 12.20 -16.72 -1.28
N GLY A 98 12.05 -16.29 -0.02
CA GLY A 98 13.13 -15.86 0.86
C GLY A 98 13.72 -14.48 0.56
N VAL A 99 13.14 -13.73 -0.39
CA VAL A 99 13.64 -12.41 -0.81
C VAL A 99 12.67 -11.29 -0.44
N GLU A 100 13.17 -10.26 0.23
CA GLU A 100 12.40 -9.04 0.52
C GLU A 100 12.10 -8.29 -0.79
N CYS A 101 10.82 -8.23 -1.17
CA CYS A 101 10.34 -7.61 -2.38
C CYS A 101 9.47 -6.40 -2.06
N LEU A 102 9.60 -5.34 -2.85
CA LEU A 102 8.60 -4.27 -2.90
C LEU A 102 7.42 -4.75 -3.75
N ILE A 103 6.24 -4.82 -3.15
CA ILE A 103 5.02 -5.27 -3.81
C ILE A 103 4.09 -4.08 -4.02
N THR A 104 3.52 -3.96 -5.22
CA THR A 104 2.44 -3.02 -5.53
C THR A 104 1.24 -3.77 -6.08
N ALA A 105 0.02 -3.41 -5.70
CA ALA A 105 -1.20 -4.07 -6.17
C ALA A 105 -2.32 -3.06 -6.34
N ASN A 106 -2.86 -2.92 -7.56
CA ASN A 106 -4.05 -2.10 -7.79
C ASN A 106 -5.25 -2.72 -7.07
N ASP A 107 -6.10 -1.89 -6.47
CA ASP A 107 -7.39 -2.34 -5.93
C ASP A 107 -8.52 -2.07 -6.94
N PRO A 108 -8.95 -3.08 -7.73
CA PRO A 108 -10.01 -2.90 -8.72
C PRO A 108 -11.38 -2.64 -8.10
N THR A 109 -11.55 -2.83 -6.80
CA THR A 109 -12.81 -2.51 -6.11
C THR A 109 -12.96 -1.00 -5.88
N VAL A 110 -11.86 -0.24 -5.85
CA VAL A 110 -11.84 1.21 -5.62
C VAL A 110 -11.76 1.95 -6.96
N ARG A 111 -12.89 2.52 -7.42
CA ARG A 111 -12.98 3.23 -8.72
C ARG A 111 -12.41 2.41 -9.89
N GLY A 112 -12.54 1.08 -9.86
CA GLY A 112 -12.00 0.20 -10.90
C GLY A 112 -10.47 0.06 -10.90
N GLY A 113 -9.78 0.45 -9.82
CA GLY A 113 -8.32 0.45 -9.76
C GLY A 113 -7.68 1.62 -10.51
N ALA A 114 -8.48 2.62 -10.92
CA ALA A 114 -7.98 3.76 -11.66
C ALA A 114 -6.95 4.56 -10.85
N SER A 115 -5.85 4.91 -11.50
CA SER A 115 -4.78 5.71 -10.90
C SER A 115 -5.23 7.17 -10.79
N ASN A 116 -5.25 7.67 -9.57
CA ASN A 116 -5.50 9.07 -9.24
C ASN A 116 -4.18 9.78 -8.87
N PRO A 117 -4.17 11.11 -8.62
CA PRO A 117 -2.93 11.83 -8.31
C PRO A 117 -2.17 11.26 -7.09
N TRP A 118 -2.88 10.67 -6.13
CA TRP A 118 -2.28 10.05 -4.96
C TRP A 118 -1.76 8.64 -5.24
N SER A 119 -2.45 7.87 -6.09
CA SER A 119 -1.94 6.56 -6.55
C SER A 119 -0.56 6.71 -7.19
N LEU A 120 -0.42 7.74 -8.03
CA LEU A 120 0.84 8.05 -8.71
C LEU A 120 1.94 8.41 -7.71
N ARG A 121 1.68 9.33 -6.77
CA ARG A 121 2.65 9.69 -5.73
C ARG A 121 3.04 8.49 -4.86
N LYS A 122 2.07 7.64 -4.51
CA LYS A 122 2.29 6.42 -3.73
C LYS A 122 3.16 5.42 -4.49
N ALA A 123 2.89 5.20 -5.78
CA ALA A 123 3.69 4.33 -6.64
C ALA A 123 5.13 4.84 -6.83
N LEU A 124 5.31 6.14 -7.08
CA LEU A 124 6.64 6.75 -7.19
C LEU A 124 7.42 6.63 -5.88
N ARG A 125 6.75 6.85 -4.74
CA ARG A 125 7.38 6.65 -3.43
C ARG A 125 7.79 5.19 -3.21
N ALA A 126 6.99 4.23 -3.67
CA ALA A 126 7.33 2.82 -3.59
C ALA A 126 8.57 2.50 -4.45
N ASN A 127 8.66 3.05 -5.67
CA ASN A 127 9.84 2.92 -6.52
C ASN A 127 11.10 3.53 -5.89
N ASP A 128 10.99 4.70 -5.24
CA ASP A 128 12.10 5.32 -4.52
C ASP A 128 12.62 4.41 -3.40
N ILE A 129 11.71 3.77 -2.65
CA ILE A 129 12.05 2.82 -1.59
C ILE A 129 12.74 1.58 -2.17
N ALA A 130 12.23 1.02 -3.26
CA ALA A 130 12.86 -0.12 -3.92
C ALA A 130 14.25 0.20 -4.43
N LEU A 131 14.46 1.37 -5.04
CA LEU A 131 15.76 1.79 -5.54
C LEU A 131 16.75 1.99 -4.38
N ALA A 132 16.34 2.69 -3.33
CA ALA A 132 17.19 3.00 -2.19
C ALA A 132 17.64 1.75 -1.41
N ASN A 133 16.79 0.72 -1.37
CA ASN A 133 17.03 -0.51 -0.60
C ASN A 133 17.35 -1.73 -1.50
N ARG A 134 17.44 -1.53 -2.82
CA ARG A 134 17.67 -2.58 -3.83
C ARG A 134 16.68 -3.75 -3.75
N LEU A 135 15.41 -3.45 -3.52
CA LEU A 135 14.34 -4.46 -3.42
C LEU A 135 13.82 -4.82 -4.81
N PRO A 136 13.79 -6.11 -5.20
CA PRO A 136 13.04 -6.53 -6.37
C PRO A 136 11.58 -6.08 -6.30
N CYS A 137 11.02 -5.64 -7.43
CA CYS A 137 9.66 -5.13 -7.49
C CYS A 137 8.71 -6.17 -8.08
N VAL A 138 7.59 -6.44 -7.42
CA VAL A 138 6.49 -7.26 -7.94
C VAL A 138 5.23 -6.42 -8.04
N SER A 139 4.75 -6.20 -9.26
CA SER A 139 3.55 -5.40 -9.54
C SER A 139 2.38 -6.30 -9.93
N LEU A 140 1.34 -6.32 -9.10
CA LEU A 140 0.08 -7.03 -9.32
C LEU A 140 -0.90 -6.07 -10.00
N VAL A 141 -0.91 -6.10 -11.33
CA VAL A 141 -1.55 -5.09 -12.17
C VAL A 141 -3.02 -5.47 -12.45
N GLU A 142 -3.93 -4.57 -12.06
CA GLU A 142 -5.32 -4.56 -12.51
C GLU A 142 -5.89 -3.15 -12.38
N SER A 143 -5.57 -2.30 -13.35
CA SER A 143 -5.90 -0.87 -13.35
C SER A 143 -6.95 -0.55 -14.40
N GLY A 144 -7.91 0.30 -14.05
CA GLY A 144 -8.88 0.88 -14.99
C GLY A 144 -8.33 1.99 -15.88
N GLY A 145 -7.03 2.31 -15.76
CA GLY A 145 -6.38 3.44 -16.42
C GLY A 145 -6.20 4.64 -15.49
N ALA A 146 -6.04 5.84 -16.04
CA ALA A 146 -5.95 7.07 -15.27
C ALA A 146 -7.34 7.66 -15.00
N ASP A 147 -7.50 8.32 -13.85
CA ASP A 147 -8.70 9.09 -13.54
C ASP A 147 -8.80 10.32 -14.46
N LEU A 148 -9.64 10.24 -15.50
CA LEU A 148 -9.69 11.21 -16.59
C LEU A 148 -9.97 12.66 -16.14
N PRO A 149 -10.89 12.94 -15.20
CA PRO A 149 -11.06 14.28 -14.62
C PRO A 149 -9.77 14.86 -14.03
N ALA A 150 -8.92 14.02 -13.44
CA ALA A 150 -7.66 14.40 -12.81
C ALA A 150 -6.44 14.26 -13.73
N GLN A 151 -6.63 13.99 -15.03
CA GLN A 151 -5.56 13.63 -15.96
C GLN A 151 -4.39 14.62 -15.98
N LYS A 152 -4.65 15.93 -15.80
CA LYS A 152 -3.61 16.98 -15.87
C LYS A 152 -2.56 16.82 -14.78
N GLU A 153 -2.94 16.20 -13.66
CA GLU A 153 -2.07 15.95 -12.50
C GLU A 153 -1.40 14.57 -12.58
N ILE A 154 -1.83 13.72 -13.51
CA ILE A 154 -1.39 12.33 -13.65
C ILE A 154 -0.50 12.13 -14.88
N PHE A 155 -0.85 12.73 -16.02
CA PHE A 155 -0.27 12.36 -17.32
C PHE A 155 1.24 12.64 -17.41
N ILE A 156 1.64 13.91 -17.26
CA ILE A 156 3.07 14.28 -17.35
C ILE A 156 3.89 13.61 -16.24
N PRO A 157 3.48 13.64 -14.95
CA PRO A 157 4.25 13.00 -13.90
C PRO A 157 4.22 11.47 -14.00
N GLY A 158 3.21 10.88 -14.65
CA GLY A 158 3.04 9.43 -14.83
C GLY A 158 4.18 8.78 -15.61
N GLY A 159 4.81 9.51 -16.53
CA GLY A 159 6.00 9.06 -17.26
C GLY A 159 7.17 8.68 -16.33
N ALA A 160 7.22 9.23 -15.11
CA ALA A 160 8.24 8.88 -14.13
C ALA A 160 8.17 7.41 -13.69
N ILE A 161 6.99 6.77 -13.70
CA ILE A 161 6.86 5.34 -13.36
C ILE A 161 7.72 4.50 -14.32
N PHE A 162 7.63 4.74 -15.63
CA PHE A 162 8.39 4.01 -16.64
C PHE A 162 9.89 4.34 -16.58
N ARG A 163 10.23 5.60 -16.31
CA ARG A 163 11.62 6.00 -16.07
C ARG A 163 12.21 5.25 -14.87
N ASP A 164 11.47 5.14 -13.78
CA ASP A 164 11.96 4.48 -12.57
C ASP A 164 12.05 2.96 -12.75
N LEU A 165 11.09 2.36 -13.47
CA LEU A 165 11.15 0.96 -13.89
C LEU A 165 12.45 0.65 -14.68
N THR A 166 12.77 1.48 -15.66
CA THR A 166 13.99 1.29 -16.49
C THR A 166 15.28 1.53 -15.69
N ARG A 167 15.27 2.45 -14.72
CA ARG A 167 16.41 2.67 -13.80
C ARG A 167 16.64 1.50 -12.85
N LEU A 168 15.58 0.92 -12.30
CA LEU A 168 15.67 -0.29 -11.46
C LEU A 168 16.30 -1.43 -12.25
N SER A 169 15.81 -1.67 -13.47
CA SER A 169 16.35 -2.68 -14.38
C SER A 169 17.84 -2.44 -14.69
N ALA A 170 18.22 -1.21 -15.04
CA ALA A 170 19.62 -0.84 -15.28
C ALA A 170 20.52 -1.03 -14.04
N ALA A 171 19.97 -0.87 -12.83
CA ALA A 171 20.68 -1.10 -11.56
C ALA A 171 20.75 -2.59 -11.16
N GLY A 172 20.24 -3.50 -11.99
CA GLY A 172 20.18 -4.93 -11.72
C GLY A 172 19.15 -5.30 -10.65
N ILE A 173 18.12 -4.46 -10.44
CA ILE A 173 17.01 -4.74 -9.53
C ILE A 173 15.86 -5.32 -10.36
N PRO A 174 15.48 -6.60 -10.17
CA PRO A 174 14.44 -7.23 -10.97
C PRO A 174 13.09 -6.54 -10.82
N THR A 175 12.36 -6.44 -11.92
CA THR A 175 10.99 -5.91 -11.95
C THR A 175 10.07 -6.94 -12.61
N VAL A 176 9.08 -7.42 -11.87
CA VAL A 176 8.13 -8.45 -12.29
C VAL A 176 6.74 -7.84 -12.33
N ALA A 177 5.98 -8.10 -13.40
CA ALA A 177 4.59 -7.69 -13.52
C ALA A 177 3.70 -8.91 -13.72
N VAL A 178 2.66 -9.03 -12.91
CA VAL A 178 1.63 -10.06 -13.02
C VAL A 178 0.30 -9.36 -13.31
N VAL A 179 -0.24 -9.59 -14.51
CA VAL A 179 -1.43 -8.88 -15.00
C VAL A 179 -2.67 -9.73 -14.72
N PHE A 180 -3.55 -9.25 -13.84
CA PHE A 180 -4.80 -9.92 -13.43
C PHE A 180 -6.04 -9.43 -14.19
N GLY A 181 -5.89 -8.41 -15.04
CA GLY A 181 -6.99 -7.83 -15.79
C GLY A 181 -6.53 -6.69 -16.69
N ASN A 182 -7.25 -5.56 -16.64
CA ASN A 182 -6.90 -4.39 -17.42
C ASN A 182 -5.57 -3.80 -16.94
N SER A 183 -4.78 -3.24 -17.86
CA SER A 183 -3.49 -2.60 -17.60
C SER A 183 -3.40 -1.27 -18.33
#